data_AF-D1J9R2-F1
#
_entry.id   AF-D1J9R2-F1
#
_cell.length_a   1.000
_cell.length_b   1.000
_cell.length_c   1.000
_cell.angle_alpha   90.00
_cell.angle_beta   90.00
_cell.angle_gamma   90.00
#
_symmetry.space_group_name_H-M   'P 1'
#
loop_
_entity.id
_entity.type
_entity.pdbx_description
1 polymer ?
#
loop_
_entity_poly.entity_id
_entity_poly.type
_entity_poly.pdbx_seq_one_letter_code
_entity_poly.pdbx_strand_id
1 'polypeptide(L)'
;MTPPKSSKEVNSIIDNTDVPLNPDTFIHKSRSGHIYAVRTKGQLFGRNRSVIVYASQDQRVSKINAQNEVLSEIGKELDALSEKGQKWSEAQLHKEINSIVGEWENYVDTRVKRKGNGPRIEWKYKSRQISASECSLGKYLLLSTDESLSPNEVIKTYFEKDFVEKVFRTLKTFEEIVPVRHRLVQRVRAYIFVCVLAFRLLADLQYRLIKILSPNGAQEQVDDLLRELERVERVQVRLGHQVKIWYLNVTRKNMETLEKMGFHDLLKETTEVDFKM
;
A
#
# COMPACT_ATOMS: atom_id res chain seq x y z
N MET A 1 4.67 16.70 1.68
CA MET A 1 4.84 15.92 2.92
C MET A 1 5.60 14.65 2.61
N THR A 2 6.79 14.52 3.17
CA THR A 2 7.58 13.26 3.17
C THR A 2 7.56 12.73 4.60
N PRO A 3 7.22 11.45 4.82
CA PRO A 3 7.43 10.86 6.15
C PRO A 3 8.91 11.01 6.48
N PRO A 4 9.28 11.60 7.63
CA PRO A 4 10.67 11.75 7.98
C PRO A 4 11.29 10.37 8.13
N LYS A 5 12.46 10.17 7.52
CA LYS A 5 13.27 8.96 7.70
C LYS A 5 13.44 8.72 9.21
N SER A 6 13.28 7.46 9.63
CA SER A 6 13.41 7.02 11.03
C SER A 6 14.67 7.61 11.65
N SER A 7 14.49 8.63 12.47
CA SER A 7 15.55 9.31 13.22
C SER A 7 15.20 9.19 14.69
N LYS A 8 16.22 9.22 15.56
CA LYS A 8 16.01 9.12 17.02
C LYS A 8 15.04 10.20 17.52
N GLU A 9 15.07 11.38 16.91
CA GLU A 9 14.14 12.48 17.17
C GLU A 9 12.69 12.09 16.87
N VAL A 10 12.43 11.49 15.71
CA VAL A 10 11.08 11.03 15.31
C VAL A 10 10.56 9.96 16.27
N ASN A 11 11.39 8.95 16.58
CA ASN A 11 10.98 7.87 17.48
C ASN A 11 10.67 8.42 18.87
N SER A 12 11.51 9.31 19.41
CA SER A 12 11.25 9.95 20.70
C SER A 12 9.92 10.71 20.74
N ILE A 13 9.54 11.39 19.66
CA ILE A 13 8.24 12.08 19.60
C ILE A 13 7.09 11.07 19.56
N ILE A 14 7.22 10.01 18.77
CA ILE A 14 6.20 8.96 18.64
C ILE A 14 5.99 8.23 19.97
N ASP A 15 7.08 7.84 20.64
CA ASP A 15 7.07 7.11 21.91
C ASP A 15 6.40 7.94 23.02
N ASN A 16 6.66 9.25 23.05
CA ASN A 16 6.12 10.16 24.06
C ASN A 16 4.71 10.70 23.74
N THR A 17 4.21 10.52 22.52
CA THR A 17 2.90 11.04 22.13
C THR A 17 1.84 9.96 22.27
N ASP A 18 0.87 10.20 23.14
CA ASP A 18 -0.33 9.37 23.19
C ASP A 18 -1.38 9.85 22.17
N VAL A 19 -1.97 8.89 21.45
CA VAL A 19 -3.00 9.13 20.45
C VAL A 19 -4.20 8.29 20.85
N PRO A 20 -5.13 8.84 21.65
CA PRO A 20 -6.27 8.07 22.14
C PRO A 20 -7.15 7.66 20.97
N LEU A 21 -7.75 6.47 21.03
CA LEU A 21 -8.64 5.95 20.00
C LEU A 21 -10.08 6.33 20.35
N ASN A 22 -10.43 7.60 20.21
CA ASN A 22 -11.74 8.14 20.58
C ASN A 22 -12.33 9.01 19.45
N PRO A 23 -13.60 9.43 19.56
CA PRO A 23 -14.24 10.24 18.52
C PRO A 23 -13.54 11.58 18.28
N ASP A 24 -12.91 12.17 19.29
CA ASP A 24 -12.29 13.50 19.19
C ASP A 24 -11.00 13.50 18.35
N THR A 25 -10.27 12.39 18.36
CA THR A 25 -9.04 12.22 17.55
C THR A 25 -9.28 11.49 16.24
N PHE A 26 -10.48 10.96 16.01
CA PHE A 26 -10.82 10.28 14.78
C PHE A 26 -10.78 11.26 13.60
N ILE A 27 -10.06 10.89 12.54
CA ILE A 27 -9.90 11.75 11.35
C ILE A 27 -10.68 11.19 10.17
N HIS A 28 -10.35 9.98 9.75
CA HIS A 28 -11.01 9.35 8.61
C HIS A 28 -10.79 7.83 8.59
N LYS A 29 -11.64 7.15 7.83
CA LYS A 29 -11.47 5.74 7.48
C LYS A 29 -10.69 5.64 6.17
N SER A 30 -9.52 5.02 6.22
CA SER A 30 -8.74 4.64 5.05
C SER A 30 -9.02 3.18 4.67
N ARG A 31 -8.55 2.76 3.49
CA ARG A 31 -8.56 1.34 3.10
C ARG A 31 -7.76 0.47 4.06
N SER A 32 -6.73 1.03 4.68
CA SER A 32 -5.85 0.35 5.63
C SER A 32 -6.34 0.43 7.08
N GLY A 33 -7.57 0.92 7.32
CA GLY A 33 -8.14 0.99 8.65
C GLY A 33 -8.57 2.38 9.12
N HIS A 34 -8.87 2.48 10.41
CA HIS A 34 -9.28 3.72 11.05
C HIS A 34 -8.05 4.51 11.52
N ILE A 35 -8.06 5.82 11.26
CA ILE A 35 -6.92 6.70 11.53
C ILE A 35 -7.34 7.76 12.55
N TYR A 36 -6.54 7.84 13.60
CA TYR A 36 -6.66 8.79 14.69
C TYR A 36 -5.43 9.67 14.72
N ALA A 37 -5.54 10.94 15.10
CA ALA A 37 -4.38 11.81 15.13
C ALA A 37 -4.48 12.96 16.13
N VAL A 38 -3.29 13.38 16.56
CA VAL A 38 -3.10 14.49 17.48
C VAL A 38 -1.98 15.39 16.96
N ARG A 39 -2.11 16.69 17.16
CA ARG A 39 -1.03 17.66 16.94
C ARG A 39 -0.17 17.74 18.20
N THR A 40 1.14 17.59 18.02
CA THR A 40 2.13 17.74 19.08
C THR A 40 3.27 18.65 18.62
N LYS A 41 4.11 19.09 19.55
CA LYS A 41 5.33 19.84 19.25
C LYS A 41 6.52 18.97 19.63
N GLY A 42 7.55 18.97 18.78
CA GLY A 42 8.75 18.19 19.02
C GLY A 42 9.96 18.79 18.33
N GLN A 43 11.13 18.48 18.86
CA GLN A 43 12.40 18.86 18.23
C GLN A 43 12.63 17.96 17.01
N LEU A 44 12.63 18.55 15.83
CA LEU A 44 12.90 17.88 14.56
C LEU A 44 13.85 18.73 13.72
N PHE A 45 14.95 18.10 13.28
CA PHE A 45 16.00 18.75 12.50
C PHE A 45 16.58 19.98 13.23
N GLY A 46 16.82 19.84 14.54
CA GLY A 46 17.39 20.90 15.38
C GLY A 46 16.46 22.07 15.68
N ARG A 47 15.18 22.04 15.27
CA ARG A 47 14.20 23.09 15.56
C ARG A 47 12.95 22.50 16.23
N ASN A 48 12.31 23.27 17.11
CA ASN A 48 11.00 22.88 17.63
C ASN A 48 9.95 23.13 16.54
N ARG A 49 9.21 22.08 16.15
CA ARG A 49 8.23 22.12 15.06
C ARG A 49 6.89 21.55 15.51
N SER A 50 5.82 22.10 14.97
CA SER A 50 4.49 21.50 15.07
C SER A 50 4.41 20.29 14.14
N VAL A 51 4.06 19.13 14.70
CA VAL A 51 3.94 17.87 13.96
C VAL A 51 2.65 17.15 14.31
N ILE A 52 2.24 16.26 13.43
CA ILE A 52 1.01 15.48 13.59
C ILE A 52 1.42 14.02 13.74
N VAL A 53 1.03 13.42 14.84
CA VAL A 53 1.22 11.99 15.07
C VAL A 53 -0.13 11.32 14.83
N TYR A 54 -0.16 10.35 13.92
CA TYR A 54 -1.34 9.56 13.66
C TYR A 54 -1.11 8.10 14.03
N ALA A 55 -2.16 7.43 14.50
CA ALA A 55 -2.19 6.02 14.82
C ALA A 55 -3.18 5.30 13.91
N SER A 56 -2.77 4.15 13.39
CA SER A 56 -3.66 3.21 12.70
C SER A 56 -3.86 1.98 13.58
N GLN A 57 -5.11 1.74 13.99
CA GLN A 57 -5.45 0.62 14.85
C GLN A 57 -5.13 -0.72 14.18
N ASP A 58 -5.55 -0.87 12.92
CA ASP A 58 -5.34 -2.10 12.15
C ASP A 58 -3.85 -2.39 11.92
N GLN A 59 -3.05 -1.37 11.60
CA GLN A 59 -1.60 -1.55 11.46
C GLN A 59 -0.92 -1.84 12.80
N ARG A 60 -1.40 -1.26 13.91
CA ARG A 60 -0.89 -1.58 15.25
C ARG A 60 -1.11 -3.05 15.57
N VAL A 61 -2.34 -3.55 15.39
CA VAL A 61 -2.67 -4.96 15.62
C VAL A 61 -1.82 -5.87 14.74
N SER A 62 -1.72 -5.57 13.44
CA SER A 62 -0.91 -6.36 12.50
C SER A 62 0.57 -6.40 12.89
N LYS A 63 1.17 -5.27 13.30
CA LYS A 63 2.57 -5.22 13.73
C LYS A 63 2.82 -5.93 15.06
N ILE A 64 1.90 -5.82 16.02
CA ILE A 64 1.98 -6.56 17.28
C ILE A 64 1.94 -8.07 17.02
N ASN A 65 1.03 -8.52 16.17
CA ASN A 65 0.94 -9.94 15.82
C ASN A 65 2.21 -10.45 15.14
N ALA A 66 2.75 -9.71 14.18
CA ALA A 66 4.00 -10.07 13.52
C ALA A 66 5.19 -10.13 14.50
N GLN A 67 5.28 -9.17 15.44
CA GLN A 67 6.28 -9.22 16.51
C GLN A 67 6.12 -10.47 17.39
N ASN A 68 4.90 -10.78 17.81
CA ASN A 68 4.62 -11.93 18.67
C ASN A 68 4.87 -13.26 17.97
N GLU A 69 4.61 -13.35 16.67
CA GLU A 69 4.90 -14.53 15.84
C GLU A 69 6.41 -14.81 15.83
N VAL A 70 7.22 -13.80 15.51
CA VAL A 70 8.69 -13.92 15.49
C VAL A 70 9.24 -14.26 16.89
N LEU A 71 8.76 -13.58 17.94
CA LEU A 71 9.20 -13.87 19.31
C LEU A 71 8.84 -15.31 19.73
N SER A 72 7.67 -15.81 19.33
CA SER A 72 7.24 -17.18 19.59
C SER A 72 8.12 -18.21 18.87
N GLU A 73 8.53 -17.94 17.63
CA GLU A 73 9.48 -18.78 16.89
C GLU A 73 10.84 -18.82 17.58
N ILE A 74 11.38 -17.66 17.96
CA ILE A 74 12.64 -17.56 18.73
C ILE A 74 12.56 -18.38 20.02
N GLY A 75 11.44 -18.29 20.76
CA GLY A 75 11.24 -19.08 21.97
C GLY A 75 11.31 -20.59 21.72
N LYS A 76 10.62 -21.07 20.67
CA LYS A 76 10.65 -22.49 20.28
C LYS A 76 12.05 -22.95 19.87
N GLU A 77 12.80 -22.11 19.16
CA GLU A 77 14.18 -22.42 18.76
C GLU A 77 15.13 -22.47 19.96
N LEU A 78 14.96 -21.58 20.93
CA LEU A 78 15.73 -21.61 22.19
C LEU A 78 15.41 -22.85 23.03
N ASP A 79 14.15 -23.26 23.09
CA ASP A 79 13.74 -24.51 23.75
C ASP A 79 14.34 -25.74 23.05
N ALA A 80 14.28 -25.80 21.72
CA ALA A 80 14.91 -26.87 20.94
C ALA A 80 16.45 -26.88 21.08
N LEU A 81 17.08 -25.70 21.17
CA LEU A 81 18.51 -25.57 21.42
C LEU A 81 18.89 -26.07 22.81
N SER A 82 18.05 -25.84 23.83
CA SER A 82 18.25 -26.35 25.18
C SER A 82 18.28 -27.89 25.23
N GLU A 83 17.46 -28.55 24.41
CA GLU A 83 17.45 -30.02 24.30
C GLU A 83 18.66 -30.56 23.53
N LYS A 84 18.96 -29.99 22.35
CA LYS A 84 20.05 -30.45 21.48
C LYS A 84 21.44 -30.11 22.04
N GLY A 85 21.55 -28.99 22.74
CA GLY A 85 22.80 -28.38 23.19
C GLY A 85 23.34 -28.88 24.53
N GLN A 86 22.75 -29.90 25.15
CA GLN A 86 23.15 -30.40 26.48
C GLN A 86 24.63 -30.80 26.60
N LYS A 87 25.24 -31.21 25.48
CA LYS A 87 26.65 -31.64 25.41
C LYS A 87 27.56 -30.59 24.74
N TRP A 88 27.02 -29.44 24.35
CA TRP A 88 27.78 -28.41 23.64
C TRP A 88 28.62 -27.57 24.60
N SER A 89 29.67 -26.96 24.05
CA SER A 89 30.45 -25.98 24.80
C SER A 89 29.65 -24.69 25.00
N GLU A 90 29.93 -23.97 26.08
CA GLU A 90 29.29 -22.68 26.37
C GLU A 90 29.49 -21.66 25.24
N ALA A 91 30.71 -21.60 24.66
CA ALA A 91 31.00 -20.74 23.53
C ALA A 91 30.14 -21.06 22.29
N GLN A 92 29.89 -22.35 22.03
CA GLN A 92 29.03 -22.79 20.94
C GLN A 92 27.55 -22.45 21.22
N LEU A 93 27.09 -22.61 22.46
CA LEU A 93 25.73 -22.20 22.86
C LEU A 93 25.51 -20.70 22.71
N HIS A 94 26.45 -19.87 23.16
CA HIS A 94 26.35 -18.42 22.99
C HIS A 94 26.32 -17.99 21.53
N LYS A 95 27.12 -18.64 20.66
CA LYS A 95 27.10 -18.36 19.22
C LYS A 95 25.73 -18.65 18.60
N GLU A 96 25.13 -19.78 18.94
CA GLU A 96 23.85 -20.21 18.41
C GLU A 96 22.68 -19.42 18.99
N ILE A 97 22.72 -19.09 20.29
CA ILE A 97 21.78 -18.15 20.93
C ILE A 97 21.80 -16.80 20.21
N ASN A 98 22.97 -16.25 19.93
CA ASN A 98 23.09 -14.97 19.22
C ASN A 98 22.57 -15.06 17.79
N SER A 99 22.73 -16.22 17.13
CA SER A 99 22.19 -16.44 15.78
C SER A 99 20.65 -16.51 15.76
N ILE A 100 20.06 -17.17 16.77
CA ILE A 100 18.60 -17.33 16.90
C ILE A 100 17.95 -15.98 17.30
N VAL A 101 18.52 -15.32 18.31
CA VAL A 101 17.94 -14.10 18.87
C VAL A 101 18.20 -12.89 17.96
N GLY A 102 19.39 -12.77 17.37
CA GLY A 102 19.73 -11.73 16.41
C GLY A 102 19.33 -10.32 16.83
N GLU A 103 18.51 -9.65 16.01
CA GLU A 103 18.02 -8.29 16.26
C GLU A 103 17.04 -8.18 17.44
N TRP A 104 16.55 -9.31 17.97
CA TRP A 104 15.56 -9.38 19.05
C TRP A 104 16.18 -9.51 20.45
N GLU A 105 17.49 -9.32 20.60
CA GLU A 105 18.22 -9.42 21.88
C GLU A 105 17.65 -8.49 22.95
N ASN A 106 17.14 -7.34 22.53
CA ASN A 106 16.49 -6.39 23.44
C ASN A 106 15.20 -6.97 24.04
N TYR A 107 14.51 -7.89 23.37
CA TYR A 107 13.22 -8.44 23.81
C TYR A 107 13.32 -9.77 24.56
N VAL A 108 14.47 -10.45 24.48
CA VAL A 108 14.70 -11.75 25.13
C VAL A 108 15.90 -11.64 26.09
N ASP A 109 15.77 -12.19 27.30
CA ASP A 109 16.89 -12.38 28.23
C ASP A 109 17.30 -13.85 28.14
N THR A 110 18.57 -14.13 27.85
CA THR A 110 19.12 -15.48 27.73
C THR A 110 20.31 -15.63 28.68
N ARG A 111 20.37 -16.76 29.40
CA ARG A 111 21.46 -17.10 30.32
C ARG A 111 21.80 -18.56 30.18
N VAL A 112 23.08 -18.87 30.21
CA VAL A 112 23.58 -20.25 30.28
C VAL A 112 23.98 -20.53 31.73
N LYS A 113 23.37 -21.55 32.35
CA LYS A 113 23.75 -22.01 33.70
C LYS A 113 24.38 -23.39 33.64
N ARG A 114 25.42 -23.60 34.44
CA ARG A 114 26.03 -24.92 34.64
C ARG A 114 25.37 -25.61 35.84
N LYS A 115 24.64 -26.69 35.60
CA LYS A 115 24.22 -27.63 36.67
C LYS A 115 24.92 -28.95 36.40
N GLY A 116 25.20 -29.77 37.42
CA GLY A 116 26.05 -30.98 37.34
C GLY A 116 25.76 -32.03 36.25
N ASN A 117 24.76 -31.82 35.39
CA ASN A 117 24.41 -32.63 34.23
C ASN A 117 24.61 -31.91 32.86
N GLY A 118 25.31 -30.76 32.81
CA GLY A 118 25.60 -30.00 31.58
C GLY A 118 25.10 -28.55 31.61
N PRO A 119 25.48 -27.71 30.61
CA PRO A 119 24.92 -26.37 30.46
C PRO A 119 23.43 -26.42 30.13
N ARG A 120 22.64 -25.56 30.79
CA ARG A 120 21.21 -25.33 30.49
C ARG A 120 20.99 -23.90 30.08
N ILE A 121 20.16 -23.71 29.06
CA ILE A 121 19.72 -22.39 28.62
C ILE A 121 18.48 -22.02 29.44
N GLU A 122 18.55 -20.93 30.18
CA GLU A 122 17.39 -20.27 30.77
C GLU A 122 17.11 -19.01 29.96
N TRP A 123 15.88 -18.86 29.49
CA TRP A 123 15.47 -17.68 28.75
C TRP A 123 14.11 -17.17 29.21
N LYS A 124 13.85 -15.89 29.01
CA LYS A 124 12.56 -15.25 29.29
C LYS A 124 12.33 -14.05 28.39
N TYR A 125 11.07 -13.77 28.09
CA TYR A 125 10.69 -12.52 27.44
C TYR A 125 10.84 -11.34 28.39
N LYS A 126 11.35 -10.22 27.89
CA LYS A 126 11.41 -8.95 28.60
C LYS A 126 10.08 -8.22 28.38
N SER A 127 9.04 -8.59 29.14
CA SER A 127 7.67 -8.06 28.97
C SER A 127 7.60 -6.54 28.95
N ARG A 128 8.42 -5.84 29.77
CA ARG A 128 8.48 -4.37 29.76
C ARG A 128 8.94 -3.79 28.42
N GLN A 129 9.94 -4.40 27.78
CA GLN A 129 10.44 -3.91 26.49
C GLN A 129 9.46 -4.21 25.36
N ILE A 130 8.81 -5.38 25.41
CA ILE A 130 7.74 -5.74 24.48
C ILE A 130 6.62 -4.70 24.58
N SER A 131 6.04 -4.50 25.77
CA SER A 131 4.97 -3.51 25.96
C SER A 131 5.37 -2.09 25.60
N ALA A 132 6.61 -1.67 25.91
CA ALA A 132 7.11 -0.37 25.50
C ALA A 132 7.17 -0.23 23.97
N SER A 133 7.60 -1.26 23.25
CA SER A 133 7.60 -1.25 21.78
C SER A 133 6.18 -1.19 21.20
N GLU A 134 5.23 -1.92 21.80
CA GLU A 134 3.82 -1.95 21.37
C GLU A 134 3.14 -0.57 21.45
N CYS A 135 3.58 0.31 22.36
CA CYS A 135 3.07 1.68 22.49
C CYS A 135 3.35 2.54 21.25
N SER A 136 4.40 2.21 20.50
CA SER A 136 4.85 2.98 19.32
C SER A 136 4.46 2.31 18.01
N LEU A 137 4.09 1.02 18.05
CA LEU A 137 3.63 0.29 16.88
C LEU A 137 2.34 0.89 16.31
N GLY A 138 2.32 1.05 14.99
CA GLY A 138 1.19 1.62 14.25
C GLY A 138 1.03 3.13 14.40
N LYS A 139 1.94 3.82 15.10
CA LYS A 139 2.05 5.28 15.12
C LYS A 139 3.03 5.77 14.05
N TYR A 140 2.74 6.94 13.51
CA TYR A 140 3.49 7.58 12.44
C TYR A 140 3.48 9.08 12.64
N LEU A 141 4.53 9.75 12.15
CA LEU A 141 4.68 11.19 12.26
C LEU A 141 4.63 11.85 10.88
N LEU A 142 3.80 12.87 10.76
CA LEU A 142 3.70 13.74 9.60
C LEU A 142 4.16 15.15 9.96
N LEU A 143 5.01 15.69 9.09
CA LEU A 143 5.44 17.08 9.14
C LEU A 143 4.81 17.83 7.95
N SER A 144 4.04 18.86 8.26
CA SER A 144 3.57 19.86 7.30
C SER A 144 4.46 21.10 7.36
N THR A 145 4.74 21.71 6.21
CA THR A 145 5.39 23.03 6.15
C THR A 145 4.43 24.17 6.47
N ASP A 146 3.13 23.93 6.26
CA ASP A 146 2.07 24.85 6.61
C ASP A 146 1.48 24.44 7.97
N GLU A 147 1.69 25.30 8.98
CA GLU A 147 1.22 25.07 10.35
C GLU A 147 -0.24 25.48 10.57
N SER A 148 -0.84 26.21 9.60
CA SER A 148 -2.24 26.64 9.68
C SER A 148 -3.22 25.49 9.44
N LEU A 149 -2.82 24.48 8.68
CA LEU A 149 -3.64 23.32 8.32
C LEU A 149 -3.97 22.45 9.52
N SER A 150 -5.26 22.20 9.77
CA SER A 150 -5.72 21.30 10.82
C SER A 150 -5.15 19.88 10.65
N PRO A 151 -5.02 19.09 11.74
CA PRO A 151 -4.57 17.70 11.65
C PRO A 151 -5.36 16.87 10.63
N ASN A 152 -6.67 17.14 10.52
CA ASN A 152 -7.56 16.48 9.57
C ASN A 152 -7.16 16.79 8.12
N GLU A 153 -7.00 18.08 7.78
CA GLU A 153 -6.61 18.50 6.43
C GLU A 153 -5.25 17.94 6.03
N VAL A 154 -4.27 17.97 6.95
CA VAL A 154 -2.92 17.44 6.71
C VAL A 154 -2.95 15.94 6.42
N ILE A 155 -3.69 15.18 7.22
CA ILE A 155 -3.81 13.73 7.04
C ILE A 155 -4.58 13.39 5.77
N LYS A 156 -5.69 14.07 5.51
CA LYS A 156 -6.48 13.87 4.30
C LYS A 156 -5.63 14.12 3.06
N THR A 157 -4.89 15.23 3.04
CA THR A 157 -3.96 15.56 1.94
C THR A 157 -2.85 14.50 1.79
N TYR A 158 -2.33 13.97 2.89
CA TYR A 158 -1.34 12.90 2.88
C TYR A 158 -1.89 11.60 2.25
N PHE A 159 -3.08 11.17 2.64
CA PHE A 159 -3.68 9.96 2.06
C PHE A 159 -4.25 10.18 0.64
N GLU A 160 -4.62 11.40 0.28
CA GLU A 160 -4.90 11.77 -1.12
C GLU A 160 -3.63 11.74 -1.98
N LYS A 161 -2.46 12.07 -1.41
CA LYS A 161 -1.18 11.88 -2.11
C LYS A 161 -0.91 10.40 -2.42
N ASP A 162 -1.28 9.48 -1.52
CA ASP A 162 -1.17 8.03 -1.81
C ASP A 162 -2.01 7.63 -3.03
N PHE A 163 -3.13 8.32 -3.31
CA PHE A 163 -3.85 8.13 -4.57
C PHE A 163 -2.96 8.51 -5.76
N VAL A 164 -2.31 9.67 -5.72
CA VAL A 164 -1.37 10.10 -6.76
C VAL A 164 -0.19 9.11 -6.91
N GLU A 165 0.36 8.59 -5.82
CA GLU A 165 1.42 7.57 -5.88
C GLU A 165 0.92 6.23 -6.47
N LYS A 166 -0.30 5.83 -6.16
CA LYS A 166 -0.96 4.67 -6.78
C LYS A 166 -1.20 4.91 -8.26
N VAL A 167 -1.64 6.11 -8.66
CA VAL A 167 -1.75 6.53 -10.06
C VAL A 167 -0.41 6.39 -10.78
N PHE A 168 0.67 6.91 -10.19
CA PHE A 168 2.02 6.75 -10.74
C PHE A 168 2.48 5.28 -10.78
N ARG A 169 2.05 4.45 -9.84
CA ARG A 169 2.32 3.01 -9.88
C ARG A 169 1.53 2.32 -10.99
N THR A 170 0.24 2.60 -11.15
CA THR A 170 -0.59 2.08 -12.24
C THR A 170 0.00 2.47 -13.59
N LEU A 171 0.40 3.74 -13.75
CA LEU A 171 1.14 4.24 -14.90
C LEU A 171 2.42 3.42 -15.19
N LYS A 172 3.15 3.01 -14.14
CA LYS A 172 4.37 2.22 -14.30
C LYS A 172 4.14 0.72 -14.54
N THR A 173 3.06 0.16 -14.00
CA THR A 173 2.79 -1.29 -14.00
C THR A 173 1.91 -1.73 -15.17
N PHE A 174 0.86 -0.98 -15.50
CA PHE A 174 -0.10 -1.34 -16.55
C PHE A 174 0.21 -0.65 -17.89
N GLU A 175 0.66 0.60 -17.85
CA GLU A 175 1.04 1.35 -19.07
C GLU A 175 2.52 1.23 -19.42
N GLU A 176 3.23 0.32 -18.75
CA GLU A 176 4.64 0.03 -18.98
C GLU A 176 5.51 1.28 -19.13
N ILE A 177 5.37 2.30 -18.24
CA ILE A 177 6.39 3.35 -18.07
C ILE A 177 7.65 2.71 -17.46
N VAL A 178 8.28 1.85 -18.24
CA VAL A 178 9.66 1.45 -18.10
C VAL A 178 10.49 2.66 -18.48
N PRO A 179 11.69 2.86 -17.91
CA PRO A 179 12.66 3.78 -18.49
C PRO A 179 13.03 3.30 -19.90
N VAL A 180 12.22 3.63 -20.90
CA VAL A 180 12.59 3.51 -22.30
C VAL A 180 13.71 4.52 -22.48
N ARG A 181 14.92 4.04 -22.79
CA ARG A 181 16.11 4.88 -23.00
C ARG A 181 15.97 5.68 -24.30
N HIS A 182 14.99 6.57 -24.35
CA HIS A 182 14.82 7.51 -25.44
C HIS A 182 15.97 8.52 -25.38
N ARG A 183 16.80 8.54 -26.41
CA ARG A 183 17.95 9.46 -26.52
C ARG A 183 17.53 10.92 -26.76
N LEU A 184 16.30 11.15 -27.23
CA LEU A 184 15.79 12.48 -27.61
C LEU A 184 14.64 12.91 -26.68
N VAL A 185 14.74 14.13 -26.16
CA VAL A 185 13.77 14.72 -25.22
C VAL A 185 12.35 14.78 -25.80
N GLN A 186 12.19 15.04 -27.11
CA GLN A 186 10.88 15.09 -27.75
C GLN A 186 10.14 13.75 -27.69
N ARG A 187 10.85 12.63 -27.85
CA ARG A 187 10.26 11.29 -27.76
C ARG A 187 9.80 10.97 -26.33
N VAL A 188 10.58 11.39 -25.33
CA VAL A 188 10.19 11.30 -23.92
C VAL A 188 8.91 12.08 -23.65
N ARG A 189 8.81 13.32 -24.16
CA ARG A 189 7.61 14.15 -23.99
C ARG A 189 6.37 13.53 -24.65
N ALA A 190 6.49 13.06 -25.89
CA ALA A 190 5.40 12.39 -26.60
C ALA A 190 4.96 11.11 -25.88
N TYR A 191 5.92 10.30 -25.42
CA TYR A 191 5.64 9.07 -24.68
C TYR A 191 4.89 9.35 -23.37
N ILE A 192 5.40 10.28 -22.53
CA ILE A 192 4.73 10.67 -21.29
C ILE A 192 3.33 11.23 -21.58
N PHE A 193 3.17 12.03 -22.64
CA PHE A 193 1.87 12.57 -23.02
C PHE A 193 0.85 11.46 -23.33
N VAL A 194 1.23 10.44 -24.11
CA VAL A 194 0.36 9.32 -24.44
C VAL A 194 0.00 8.51 -23.19
N CYS A 195 0.94 8.23 -22.29
CA CYS A 195 0.64 7.52 -21.04
C CYS A 195 -0.30 8.34 -20.14
N VAL A 196 -0.04 9.63 -19.95
CA VAL A 196 -0.94 10.48 -19.14
C VAL A 196 -2.34 10.54 -19.75
N LEU A 197 -2.46 10.55 -21.08
CA LEU A 197 -3.73 10.49 -21.78
C LEU A 197 -4.43 9.14 -21.57
N ALA A 198 -3.72 8.02 -21.75
CA ALA A 198 -4.25 6.68 -21.50
C ALA A 198 -4.78 6.54 -20.07
N PHE A 199 -4.01 7.02 -19.09
CA PHE A 199 -4.41 7.00 -17.69
C PHE A 199 -5.65 7.84 -17.42
N ARG A 200 -5.77 9.01 -18.05
CA ARG A 200 -6.97 9.86 -17.94
C ARG A 200 -8.20 9.16 -18.48
N LEU A 201 -8.08 8.46 -19.62
CA LEU A 201 -9.16 7.67 -20.19
C LEU A 201 -9.54 6.49 -19.28
N LEU A 202 -8.54 5.78 -18.74
CA LEU A 202 -8.76 4.69 -17.79
C LEU A 202 -9.46 5.16 -16.50
N ALA A 203 -9.04 6.31 -15.97
CA ALA A 203 -9.65 6.92 -14.78
C ALA A 203 -11.09 7.38 -15.02
N ASP A 204 -11.40 7.95 -16.20
CA ASP A 204 -12.78 8.31 -16.57
C ASP A 204 -13.66 7.06 -16.69
N LEU A 205 -13.16 6.01 -17.33
CA LEU A 205 -13.85 4.73 -17.46
C LEU A 205 -14.11 4.07 -16.08
N GLN A 206 -13.12 4.08 -15.19
CA GLN A 206 -13.27 3.65 -13.79
C GLN A 206 -14.35 4.45 -13.06
N TYR A 207 -14.31 5.78 -13.17
CA TYR A 207 -15.27 6.66 -12.51
C TYR A 207 -16.71 6.40 -12.97
N ARG A 208 -16.93 6.23 -14.29
CA ARG A 208 -18.24 5.89 -14.85
C ARG A 208 -18.72 4.53 -14.37
N LEU A 209 -17.85 3.53 -14.33
CA LEU A 209 -18.17 2.19 -13.82
C LEU A 209 -18.59 2.22 -12.36
N ILE A 210 -17.85 2.90 -11.48
CA ILE A 210 -18.19 3.05 -10.05
C ILE A 210 -19.54 3.73 -9.84
N LYS A 211 -19.92 4.65 -10.73
CA LYS A 211 -21.21 5.33 -10.64
C LYS A 211 -22.39 4.40 -10.94
N ILE A 212 -22.17 3.35 -11.73
CA ILE A 212 -23.20 2.41 -12.20
C ILE A 212 -23.20 1.12 -11.36
N LEU A 213 -22.03 0.72 -10.86
CA LEU A 213 -21.78 -0.52 -10.14
C LEU A 213 -21.34 -0.22 -8.70
N SER A 214 -21.82 -0.98 -7.72
CA SER A 214 -21.49 -0.79 -6.30
C SER A 214 -19.97 -0.66 -6.04
N PRO A 215 -19.54 0.16 -5.05
CA PRO A 215 -18.16 0.69 -4.94
C PRO A 215 -17.04 -0.33 -4.66
N ASN A 216 -17.34 -1.62 -4.46
CA ASN A 216 -16.38 -2.58 -3.87
C ASN A 216 -15.60 -3.46 -4.85
N GLY A 217 -15.63 -3.22 -6.18
CA GLY A 217 -14.94 -4.09 -7.15
C GLY A 217 -14.45 -3.43 -8.44
N ALA A 218 -14.28 -2.11 -8.46
CA ALA A 218 -14.16 -1.35 -9.70
C ALA A 218 -12.94 -1.68 -10.58
N GLN A 219 -11.77 -2.02 -10.02
CA GLN A 219 -10.58 -2.28 -10.84
C GLN A 219 -10.67 -3.59 -11.62
N GLU A 220 -11.07 -4.69 -10.98
CA GLU A 220 -11.20 -6.00 -11.66
C GLU A 220 -12.28 -5.94 -12.76
N GLN A 221 -13.34 -5.15 -12.55
CA GLN A 221 -14.42 -4.97 -13.51
C GLN A 221 -14.03 -4.13 -14.73
N VAL A 222 -13.07 -3.20 -14.58
CA VAL A 222 -12.53 -2.42 -15.70
C VAL A 222 -11.74 -3.31 -16.63
N ASP A 223 -10.85 -4.13 -16.07
CA ASP A 223 -10.01 -5.03 -16.86
C ASP A 223 -10.87 -6.09 -17.57
N ASP A 224 -11.89 -6.61 -16.90
CA ASP A 224 -12.84 -7.54 -17.51
C ASP A 224 -13.62 -6.90 -18.66
N LEU A 225 -14.12 -5.67 -18.49
CA LEU A 225 -14.82 -4.95 -19.56
C LEU A 225 -13.89 -4.70 -20.75
N LEU A 226 -12.65 -4.27 -20.52
CA LEU A 226 -11.67 -4.05 -21.58
C LEU A 226 -11.34 -5.35 -22.33
N ARG A 227 -11.18 -6.47 -21.62
CA ARG A 227 -10.97 -7.80 -22.24
C ARG A 227 -12.18 -8.28 -23.04
N GLU A 228 -13.39 -8.01 -22.57
CA GLU A 228 -14.60 -8.34 -23.33
C GLU A 228 -14.72 -7.45 -24.59
N LEU A 229 -14.36 -6.17 -24.50
CA LEU A 229 -14.36 -5.24 -25.65
C LEU A 229 -13.20 -5.49 -26.62
N GLU A 230 -12.06 -6.01 -26.17
CA GLU A 230 -10.92 -6.39 -27.02
C GLU A 230 -11.33 -7.43 -28.09
N ARG A 231 -12.33 -8.27 -27.78
CA ARG A 231 -12.86 -9.28 -28.70
C ARG A 231 -13.81 -8.72 -29.76
N VAL A 232 -14.24 -7.46 -29.61
CA VAL A 232 -15.19 -6.84 -30.53
C VAL A 232 -14.46 -6.45 -31.80
N GLU A 233 -14.88 -7.03 -32.92
CA GLU A 233 -14.27 -6.77 -34.23
C GLU A 233 -15.13 -5.80 -35.03
N ARG A 234 -14.54 -4.72 -35.52
CA ARG A 234 -15.19 -3.81 -36.46
C ARG A 234 -14.97 -4.31 -37.88
N VAL A 235 -16.06 -4.68 -38.56
CA VAL A 235 -16.03 -5.17 -39.94
C VAL A 235 -16.72 -4.16 -40.87
N GLN A 236 -16.03 -3.79 -41.94
CA GLN A 236 -16.59 -2.97 -43.00
C GLN A 236 -16.98 -3.87 -44.18
N VAL A 237 -18.26 -3.93 -44.49
CA VAL A 237 -18.80 -4.74 -45.59
C VAL A 237 -19.30 -3.83 -46.69
N ARG A 238 -18.76 -4.00 -47.90
CA ARG A 238 -19.22 -3.29 -49.10
C ARG A 238 -20.21 -4.16 -49.87
N LEU A 239 -21.43 -3.66 -50.03
CA LEU A 239 -22.52 -4.29 -50.78
C LEU A 239 -22.93 -3.34 -51.90
N GLY A 240 -22.34 -3.50 -53.09
CA GLY A 240 -22.52 -2.57 -54.20
C GLY A 240 -22.04 -1.16 -53.84
N HIS A 241 -22.94 -0.17 -53.92
CA HIS A 241 -22.70 1.23 -53.54
C HIS A 241 -22.89 1.50 -52.03
N GLN A 242 -23.24 0.48 -51.24
CA GLN A 242 -23.41 0.63 -49.79
C GLN A 242 -22.18 0.12 -49.05
N VAL A 243 -21.71 0.91 -48.09
CA VAL A 243 -20.70 0.53 -47.12
C VAL A 243 -21.39 0.41 -45.77
N LYS A 244 -21.40 -0.81 -45.20
CA LYS A 244 -21.92 -1.06 -43.85
C LYS A 244 -20.79 -1.29 -42.87
N ILE A 245 -20.90 -0.71 -41.68
CA ILE A 245 -20.00 -0.97 -40.56
C ILE A 245 -20.77 -1.83 -39.56
N TRP A 246 -20.22 -3.01 -39.27
CA TRP A 246 -20.73 -3.97 -38.30
C TRP A 246 -19.73 -4.17 -37.16
N TYR A 247 -20.25 -4.58 -36.00
CA TYR A 247 -19.44 -4.94 -34.83
C TYR A 247 -19.77 -6.39 -34.44
N LEU A 248 -18.78 -7.28 -34.54
CA LEU A 248 -18.91 -8.69 -34.18
C LEU A 248 -18.53 -8.93 -32.71
N ASN A 249 -18.94 -10.06 -32.15
CA ASN A 249 -18.65 -10.49 -30.77
C ASN A 249 -19.13 -9.51 -29.68
N VAL A 250 -20.10 -8.65 -29.99
CA VAL A 250 -20.71 -7.75 -29.01
C VAL A 250 -21.66 -8.53 -28.11
N THR A 251 -21.38 -8.57 -26.82
CA THR A 251 -22.29 -9.19 -25.83
C THR A 251 -23.38 -8.22 -25.41
N ARG A 252 -24.57 -8.74 -25.08
CA ARG A 252 -25.67 -7.93 -24.53
C ARG A 252 -25.25 -7.19 -23.25
N LYS A 253 -24.46 -7.84 -22.39
CA LYS A 253 -23.89 -7.26 -21.18
C LYS A 253 -23.03 -6.02 -21.49
N ASN A 254 -22.19 -6.08 -22.53
CA ASN A 254 -21.35 -4.94 -22.93
C ASN A 254 -22.18 -3.76 -23.42
N MET A 255 -23.17 -4.01 -24.28
CA MET A 255 -24.10 -2.98 -24.76
C MET A 255 -24.82 -2.29 -23.59
N GLU A 256 -25.41 -3.07 -22.67
CA GLU A 256 -26.11 -2.53 -21.50
C GLU A 256 -25.17 -1.73 -20.58
N THR A 257 -23.91 -2.17 -20.44
CA THR A 257 -22.91 -1.47 -19.63
C THR A 257 -22.47 -0.16 -20.28
N LEU A 258 -22.21 -0.16 -21.59
CA LEU A 258 -21.86 1.04 -22.37
C LEU A 258 -23.00 2.06 -22.39
N GLU A 259 -24.24 1.62 -22.56
CA GLU A 259 -25.43 2.48 -22.50
C GLU A 259 -25.57 3.14 -21.13
N LYS A 260 -25.40 2.38 -20.03
CA LYS A 260 -25.42 2.95 -18.67
C LYS A 260 -24.29 3.96 -18.43
N MET A 261 -23.16 3.83 -19.13
CA MET A 261 -22.06 4.81 -19.10
C MET A 261 -22.29 6.06 -19.97
N GLY A 262 -23.36 6.07 -20.77
CA GLY A 262 -23.70 7.14 -21.71
C GLY A 262 -23.07 6.98 -23.10
N PHE A 263 -22.54 5.80 -23.44
CA PHE A 263 -21.94 5.51 -24.74
C PHE A 263 -22.94 4.84 -25.69
N HIS A 264 -24.01 5.55 -26.04
CA HIS A 264 -25.12 5.00 -26.84
C HIS A 264 -24.77 4.70 -28.30
N ASP A 265 -23.87 5.47 -28.91
CA ASP A 265 -23.55 5.35 -30.34
C ASP A 265 -22.20 4.67 -30.60
N LEU A 266 -21.49 4.19 -29.58
CA LEU A 266 -20.10 3.71 -29.70
C LEU A 266 -19.97 2.47 -30.61
N LEU A 267 -20.92 1.54 -30.52
CA LEU A 267 -20.95 0.28 -31.31
C LEU A 267 -22.15 0.23 -32.26
N LYS A 268 -22.62 1.40 -32.72
CA LYS A 268 -23.79 1.49 -33.58
C LYS A 268 -23.45 1.13 -35.02
N GLU A 269 -24.20 0.19 -35.59
CA GLU A 269 -24.07 -0.15 -36.99
C GLU A 269 -24.51 1.02 -37.88
N THR A 270 -23.70 1.33 -38.88
CA THR A 270 -23.96 2.43 -39.81
C THR A 270 -23.96 1.93 -41.24
N THR A 271 -24.79 2.55 -42.08
CA THR A 271 -24.82 2.32 -43.52
C THR A 271 -24.55 3.66 -44.20
N GLU A 272 -23.43 3.75 -44.89
CA GLU A 272 -23.06 4.89 -45.72
C GLU A 272 -23.19 4.51 -47.20
N VAL A 273 -23.61 5.46 -48.03
CA VAL A 273 -23.67 5.27 -49.49
C VAL A 273 -22.42 5.89 -50.08
N ASP A 274 -21.60 5.08 -50.75
CA ASP A 274 -20.38 5.50 -51.41
C ASP A 274 -20.74 6.10 -52.78
N PHE A 275 -20.81 7.43 -52.86
CA PHE A 275 -21.16 8.18 -54.08
C PHE A 275 -19.94 8.44 -55.00
N LYS A 276 -18.78 7.83 -54.76
CA LYS A 276 -17.53 8.06 -55.53
C LYS A 276 -17.33 7.15 -56.75
N MET A 277 -18.40 6.62 -57.34
CA MET A 277 -18.36 6.00 -58.67
C MET A 277 -19.25 6.74 -59.64
#